data_AF-A0A090WV44-F1
#
_entry.id   AF-A0A090WV44-F1
#
_cell.length_a   1.000
_cell.length_b   1.000
_cell.length_c   1.000
_cell.angle_alpha   90.00
_cell.angle_beta   90.00
_cell.angle_gamma   90.00
#
_symmetry.space_group_name_H-M   'P 1'
#
loop_
_entity.id
_entity.type
_entity.pdbx_description
1 polymer ?
#
loop_
_entity_poly.entity_id
_entity_poly.type
_entity_poly.pdbx_seq_one_letter_code
_entity_poly.pdbx_strand_id
1 'polypeptide(L)'
;MQKLKRVSFDNTIKSKFIIKQQPESLCLSTIESVYTVLNLLKDSDLEECDTKNFLIPFEKMIEHQLEYMLNPNNKNYCTTANKAITPKTMYKKNTERNIIFEQE
;
A
#
# COMPACT_ATOMS: atom_id res chain seq x y z
N MET A 1 -18.59 30.24 -5.30
CA MET A 1 -18.03 28.89 -5.02
C MET A 1 -18.49 28.43 -3.64
N GLN A 2 -19.13 27.27 -3.54
CA GLN A 2 -19.65 26.72 -2.29
C GLN A 2 -18.49 26.10 -1.48
N LYS A 3 -18.31 26.50 -0.20
CA LYS A 3 -17.26 25.96 0.68
C LYS A 3 -17.78 24.68 1.36
N LEU A 4 -17.63 23.53 0.70
CA LEU A 4 -17.89 22.23 1.32
C LEU A 4 -16.85 21.98 2.42
N LYS A 5 -17.28 21.35 3.52
CA LYS A 5 -16.37 20.85 4.56
C LYS A 5 -15.48 19.78 3.91
N ARG A 6 -14.16 19.93 4.06
CA ARG A 6 -13.15 19.01 3.52
C ARG A 6 -12.37 18.42 4.67
N VAL A 7 -12.02 17.15 4.54
CA VAL A 7 -11.07 16.47 5.42
C VAL A 7 -9.81 16.23 4.60
N SER A 8 -8.69 16.73 5.10
CA SER A 8 -7.35 16.49 4.56
C SER A 8 -6.49 16.01 5.71
N PHE A 9 -5.57 15.10 5.44
CA PHE A 9 -4.68 14.55 6.45
C PHE A 9 -3.30 14.36 5.85
N ASP A 10 -2.29 14.68 6.65
CA ASP A 10 -0.91 14.31 6.37
C ASP A 10 -0.63 12.96 7.00
N ASN A 11 0.09 12.12 6.29
CA ASN A 11 0.47 10.80 6.79
C ASN A 11 1.99 10.71 6.95
N THR A 12 2.43 10.32 8.15
CA THR A 12 3.83 10.03 8.48
C THR A 12 4.12 8.54 8.54
N ILE A 13 3.09 7.70 8.41
CA ILE A 13 3.17 6.24 8.49
C ILE A 13 3.66 5.68 7.16
N LYS A 14 4.62 4.77 7.21
CA LYS A 14 5.05 3.99 6.05
C LYS A 14 4.15 2.78 5.86
N SER A 15 3.78 2.51 4.61
CA SER A 15 2.98 1.33 4.29
C SER A 15 3.68 0.03 4.70
N LYS A 16 2.92 -0.90 5.27
CA LYS A 16 3.35 -2.28 5.55
C LYS A 16 3.46 -3.13 4.29
N PHE A 17 2.98 -2.64 3.14
CA PHE A 17 2.93 -3.41 1.90
C PHE A 17 4.28 -3.50 1.17
N ILE A 18 5.29 -4.09 1.82
CA ILE A 18 6.69 -4.14 1.37
C ILE A 18 6.93 -5.03 0.14
N ILE A 19 5.99 -5.91 -0.18
CA ILE A 19 6.09 -6.89 -1.27
C ILE A 19 5.84 -6.22 -2.64
N LYS A 20 5.15 -5.07 -2.63
CA LYS A 20 4.84 -4.28 -3.82
C LYS A 20 5.54 -2.92 -3.77
N GLN A 21 5.78 -2.40 -4.96
CA GLN A 21 6.34 -1.07 -5.15
C GLN A 21 5.29 0.00 -4.82
N GLN A 22 5.64 0.97 -3.97
CA GLN A 22 4.79 2.09 -3.57
C GLN A 22 5.34 3.40 -4.14
N PRO A 23 4.53 4.24 -4.84
CA PRO A 23 4.99 5.46 -5.53
C PRO A 23 5.97 6.31 -4.73
N GLU A 24 5.67 6.51 -3.45
CA GLU A 24 6.52 7.19 -2.48
C GLU A 24 6.50 6.45 -1.14
N SER A 25 7.51 6.69 -0.31
CA SER A 25 7.66 5.98 0.98
C SER A 25 6.52 6.21 1.98
N LEU A 26 5.79 7.33 1.83
CA LEU A 26 4.64 7.71 2.66
C LEU A 26 3.29 7.37 2.02
N CYS A 27 3.30 6.79 0.82
CA CYS A 27 2.07 6.29 0.19
C CYS A 27 1.60 5.04 0.93
N LEU A 28 0.43 5.15 1.54
CA LEU A 28 -0.29 4.02 2.10
C LEU A 28 -0.88 3.14 0.99
N SER A 29 -0.99 1.84 1.26
CA SER A 29 -1.84 0.98 0.44
C SER A 29 -3.30 1.44 0.51
N THR A 30 -4.12 0.98 -0.43
CA THR A 30 -5.56 1.33 -0.45
C THR A 30 -6.24 0.99 0.88
N ILE A 31 -5.94 -0.18 1.46
CA ILE A 31 -6.58 -0.60 2.72
C ILE A 31 -6.10 0.23 3.92
N GLU A 32 -4.82 0.58 3.98
CA GLU A 32 -4.28 1.46 5.02
C GLU A 32 -4.84 2.87 4.90
N SER A 33 -5.02 3.38 3.68
CA SER A 33 -5.67 4.67 3.43
C SER A 33 -7.12 4.66 3.95
N VAL A 34 -7.88 3.60 3.67
CA VAL A 34 -9.26 3.45 4.17
C VAL A 34 -9.28 3.39 5.70
N TYR A 35 -8.38 2.61 6.32
CA TYR A 35 -8.26 2.54 7.78
C TYR A 35 -8.01 3.93 8.40
N THR A 36 -7.09 4.71 7.84
CA THR A 36 -6.78 6.06 8.32
C THR A 36 -8.00 6.98 8.21
N VAL A 37 -8.69 6.97 7.07
CA VAL A 37 -9.90 7.79 6.87
C VAL A 37 -11.01 7.40 7.84
N LEU A 38 -11.27 6.10 8.04
CA LEU A 38 -12.29 5.63 8.97
C LEU A 38 -12.01 6.11 10.40
N ASN A 39 -10.76 6.06 10.86
CA ASN A 39 -10.40 6.57 12.19
C ASN A 39 -10.54 8.09 12.28
N LEU A 40 -10.17 8.84 11.24
CA LEU A 40 -10.37 10.31 11.22
C LEU A 40 -11.86 10.70 11.28
N LEU A 41 -12.71 9.95 10.57
CA LEU A 41 -14.16 10.17 10.61
C LEU A 41 -14.74 9.80 11.97
N LYS A 42 -14.25 8.72 12.58
CA LYS A 42 -14.61 8.33 13.95
C LYS A 42 -14.20 9.37 14.98
N ASP A 43 -12.98 9.90 14.89
CA ASP A 43 -12.49 10.96 15.78
C ASP A 43 -13.25 12.29 15.58
N SER A 44 -13.92 12.45 14.44
CA SER A 44 -14.79 13.60 14.14
C SER A 44 -16.26 13.35 14.52
N ASP A 45 -16.57 12.24 15.19
CA ASP A 45 -17.94 11.79 15.52
C ASP A 45 -18.86 11.67 14.29
N LEU A 46 -18.28 11.45 13.09
CA LEU A 46 -19.01 11.29 11.83
C LEU A 46 -19.29 9.82 11.49
N GLU A 47 -18.52 8.89 12.06
CA GLU A 47 -18.63 7.45 11.81
C GLU A 47 -18.48 6.65 13.11
N GLU A 48 -19.32 5.62 13.31
CA GLU A 48 -19.22 4.70 14.45
C GLU A 48 -18.82 3.30 13.95
N CYS A 49 -17.53 2.99 14.01
CA CYS A 49 -17.01 1.69 13.60
C CYS A 49 -15.90 1.18 14.52
N ASP A 50 -15.81 -0.15 14.68
CA ASP A 50 -14.68 -0.80 15.35
C ASP A 50 -13.60 -1.18 14.34
N THR A 51 -12.48 -0.46 14.38
CA THR A 51 -11.36 -0.60 13.45
C THR A 51 -10.21 -1.42 14.02
N LYS A 52 -10.29 -1.89 15.29
CA LYS A 52 -9.16 -2.54 15.99
C LYS A 52 -8.53 -3.70 15.22
N ASN A 53 -9.37 -4.49 14.56
CA ASN A 53 -8.96 -5.70 13.83
C ASN A 53 -8.91 -5.50 12.31
N PHE A 54 -9.15 -4.28 11.82
CA PHE A 54 -9.35 -4.00 10.39
C PHE A 54 -8.14 -4.39 9.54
N LEU A 55 -6.93 -4.18 10.03
CA LEU A 55 -5.69 -4.49 9.30
C LEU A 55 -5.21 -5.94 9.48
N ILE A 56 -5.81 -6.73 10.38
CA ILE A 56 -5.35 -8.11 10.66
C ILE A 56 -5.37 -8.99 9.40
N PRO A 57 -6.44 -9.01 8.59
CA PRO A 57 -6.44 -9.83 7.37
C PRO A 57 -5.34 -9.42 6.38
N PHE A 58 -5.04 -8.12 6.30
CA PHE A 58 -3.99 -7.59 5.43
C PHE A 58 -2.59 -7.98 5.91
N GLU A 59 -2.33 -7.89 7.21
CA GLU A 59 -1.08 -8.36 7.80
C GLU A 59 -0.87 -9.86 7.60
N LYS A 60 -1.92 -10.67 7.82
CA LYS A 60 -1.91 -12.12 7.60
C LYS A 60 -1.67 -12.48 6.13
N MET A 61 -2.25 -11.71 5.21
CA MET A 61 -2.00 -11.88 3.77
C MET A 61 -0.53 -11.60 3.42
N ILE A 62 0.05 -10.52 3.96
CA ILE A 62 1.46 -10.19 3.74
C ILE A 62 2.37 -11.28 4.31
N GLU A 63 2.12 -11.69 5.56
CA GLU A 63 2.85 -12.77 6.24
C GLU A 63 2.87 -14.04 5.39
N HIS A 64 1.70 -14.48 4.92
CA HIS A 64 1.57 -15.66 4.07
C HIS A 64 2.36 -15.53 2.74
N GLN A 65 2.32 -14.36 2.11
CA GLN A 65 3.07 -14.10 0.88
C GLN A 65 4.59 -14.11 1.12
N LEU A 66 5.05 -13.55 2.24
CA LEU A 66 6.47 -13.58 2.62
C LEU A 66 6.94 -15.01 2.90
N GLU A 67 6.16 -15.79 3.66
CA GLU A 67 6.45 -17.19 3.93
C GLU A 67 6.55 -17.99 2.62
N TYR A 68 5.58 -17.81 1.71
CA TYR A 68 5.57 -18.50 0.42
C TYR A 68 6.79 -18.15 -0.45
N MET A 69 7.20 -16.88 -0.46
CA MET A 69 8.36 -16.39 -1.23
C MET A 69 9.70 -16.86 -0.66
N LEU A 70 9.81 -17.00 0.66
CA LEU A 70 11.04 -17.41 1.33
C LEU A 70 11.19 -18.94 1.45
N ASN A 71 10.11 -19.70 1.26
CA ASN A 71 10.11 -21.15 1.38
C ASN A 71 10.91 -21.83 0.24
N PRO A 72 12.06 -22.47 0.53
CA PRO A 72 12.90 -23.12 -0.47
C PRO A 72 12.28 -24.40 -1.07
N ASN A 73 11.26 -24.97 -0.42
CA ASN A 73 10.60 -26.20 -0.85
C ASN A 73 9.40 -25.95 -1.78
N ASN A 74 9.21 -24.70 -2.20
CA ASN A 74 8.10 -24.31 -3.06
C ASN A 74 8.37 -24.69 -4.52
N LYS A 75 7.39 -25.27 -5.22
CA LYS A 75 7.56 -25.76 -6.60
C LYS A 75 7.88 -24.65 -7.62
N ASN A 76 7.50 -23.41 -7.30
CA ASN A 76 7.80 -22.21 -8.10
C ASN A 76 9.04 -21.45 -7.61
N TYR A 77 9.87 -22.08 -6.79
CA TYR A 77 11.08 -21.48 -6.22
C TYR A 77 12.16 -21.30 -7.31
N CYS A 78 12.47 -20.06 -7.66
CA CYS A 78 13.65 -19.75 -8.46
C CYS A 78 14.90 -19.87 -7.58
N THR A 79 15.80 -20.78 -7.92
CA THR A 79 17.10 -20.98 -7.25
C THR A 79 18.00 -19.74 -7.25
N THR A 80 17.75 -18.77 -8.14
CA THR A 80 18.46 -17.47 -8.23
C THR A 80 17.80 -16.35 -7.41
N ALA A 81 16.67 -16.61 -6.74
CA ALA A 81 16.02 -15.61 -5.90
C ALA A 81 16.86 -15.36 -4.65
N ASN A 82 17.55 -14.22 -4.61
CA ASN A 82 18.21 -13.73 -3.40
C ASN A 82 17.24 -13.84 -2.21
N LYS A 83 17.65 -14.53 -1.13
CA LYS A 83 16.84 -14.75 0.08
C LYS A 83 16.44 -13.45 0.80
N ALA A 84 17.14 -12.35 0.52
CA ALA A 84 16.84 -11.05 1.11
C ALA A 84 15.67 -10.39 0.36
N ILE A 85 14.62 -10.04 1.10
CA ILE A 85 13.55 -9.17 0.60
C ILE A 85 14.17 -7.80 0.34
N THR A 86 14.40 -7.49 -0.93
CA THR A 86 14.89 -6.16 -1.33
C THR A 86 13.72 -5.22 -1.56
N PRO A 87 13.88 -3.92 -1.22
CA PRO A 87 12.87 -2.91 -1.53
C PRO A 87 12.54 -2.91 -3.03
N LYS A 88 11.26 -2.91 -3.36
CA LYS A 88 10.78 -2.81 -4.75
C LYS A 88 10.84 -1.35 -5.20
N THR A 89 12.04 -0.84 -5.45
CA THR A 89 12.29 0.57 -5.82
C THR A 89 12.67 0.75 -7.29
N MET A 90 12.59 -0.32 -8.10
CA MET A 90 12.93 -0.28 -9.51
C MET A 90 11.79 0.35 -10.33
N TYR A 91 11.70 1.68 -10.32
CA TYR A 91 10.84 2.41 -11.26
C TYR A 91 11.41 2.33 -12.67
N LYS A 92 10.52 2.14 -13.65
CA LYS A 92 10.86 2.42 -15.05
C LYS A 92 11.20 3.91 -15.15
N LYS A 93 12.46 4.21 -15.47
CA LYS A 93 12.90 5.57 -15.73
C LYS A 93 12.59 5.88 -17.20
N ASN A 94 11.45 6.55 -17.42
CA ASN A 94 11.01 7.21 -18.65
C ASN A 94 10.38 6.40 -19.83
N THR A 95 9.28 6.99 -20.33
CA THR A 95 8.76 7.07 -21.73
C THR A 95 8.54 5.84 -22.60
N GLU A 96 8.50 4.60 -22.11
CA GLU A 96 8.22 3.49 -23.04
C GLU A 96 6.75 3.42 -23.51
N ARG A 97 5.79 4.03 -22.79
CA ARG A 97 4.37 4.15 -23.22
C ARG A 97 3.65 5.35 -22.57
N ASN A 98 3.93 6.58 -23.01
CA ASN A 98 2.99 7.68 -22.77
C ASN A 98 1.91 7.61 -23.86
N ILE A 99 0.72 7.11 -23.51
CA ILE A 99 -0.48 7.15 -24.39
C ILE A 99 -1.25 8.48 -24.18
N ILE A 100 -0.65 9.43 -23.46
CA ILE A 100 -1.23 10.77 -23.35
C ILE A 100 -0.83 11.50 -24.64
N PHE A 101 -1.76 11.55 -25.58
CA PHE A 101 -1.67 12.47 -26.70
C PHE A 101 -1.84 13.87 -26.13
N GLU A 102 -0.77 14.66 -26.17
CA GLU A 102 -0.88 16.10 -25.95
C GLU A 102 -1.74 16.69 -27.08
N GLN A 103 -2.74 17.48 -26.72
CA GLN A 103 -3.63 18.14 -27.67
C GLN A 103 -2.94 19.44 -28.12
N GLU A 104 -2.76 19.61 -29.44
CA GLU A 104 -2.22 20.83 -30.08
C GLU A 104 -3.02 22.09 -29.71
#